data_AF-A0A832EXZ1-F1
#
_entry.id   AF-A0A832EXZ1-F1
#
_cell.length_a   1.000
_cell.length_b   1.000
_cell.length_c   1.000
_cell.angle_alpha   90.00
_cell.angle_beta   90.00
_cell.angle_gamma   90.00
#
_symmetry.space_group_name_H-M   'P 1'
#
loop_
_entity.id
_entity.type
_entity.pdbx_description
1 polymer ?
#
loop_
_entity_poly.entity_id
_entity_poly.type
_entity_poly.pdbx_seq_one_letter_code
_entity_poly.pdbx_strand_id
1 'polypeptide(L)'
;MSRERALLRLGQLSRELRVAMGSADVEMVCRIAALIPLLIEGLRTTPAEPTPEARAVFLDAADACRAAEAFLQARLRVTASSLQRISQGRRAVHAYARRTTSGARLGGVTG
;
A
#
# COMPACT_ATOMS: atom_id res chain seq x y z
N MET A 1 19.20 -19.85 -12.21
CA MET A 1 19.62 -19.03 -11.05
C MET A 1 19.90 -19.98 -9.89
N SER A 2 21.01 -19.87 -9.17
CA SER A 2 21.31 -20.79 -8.05
C SER A 2 20.39 -20.51 -6.84
N ARG A 3 20.08 -21.55 -6.06
CA ARG A 3 19.27 -21.43 -4.82
C ARG A 3 19.87 -20.42 -3.83
N GLU A 4 21.19 -20.39 -3.72
CA GLU A 4 21.91 -19.43 -2.88
C GLU A 4 21.67 -17.98 -3.31
N ARG A 5 21.75 -17.70 -4.63
CA ARG A 5 21.43 -16.36 -5.17
C ARG A 5 19.97 -16.00 -4.94
N ALA A 6 19.06 -16.96 -5.05
CA ALA A 6 17.64 -16.74 -4.75
C ALA A 6 17.43 -16.36 -3.27
N LEU A 7 18.06 -17.07 -2.33
CA LEU A 7 17.98 -16.75 -0.90
C LEU A 7 18.59 -15.38 -0.58
N LEU A 8 19.75 -15.06 -1.16
CA LEU A 8 20.36 -13.74 -1.02
C LEU A 8 19.44 -12.62 -1.54
N ARG A 9 18.83 -12.83 -2.71
CA ARG A 9 17.89 -11.87 -3.29
C ARG A 9 16.62 -11.74 -2.45
N LEU A 10 16.11 -12.84 -1.90
CA LEU A 10 14.96 -12.81 -0.99
C LEU A 10 15.26 -11.95 0.24
N GLY A 11 16.41 -12.18 0.90
CA GLY A 11 16.83 -11.36 2.03
C GLY A 11 17.06 -9.89 1.67
N GLN A 12 17.55 -9.61 0.46
CA GLN A 12 17.66 -8.24 -0.05
C GLN A 12 16.28 -7.57 -0.23
N LEU A 13 15.33 -8.25 -0.87
CA LEU A 13 13.96 -7.75 -1.05
C LEU A 13 13.28 -7.49 0.29
N SER A 14 13.47 -8.34 1.29
CA SER A 14 12.95 -8.12 2.65
C SER A 14 13.49 -6.84 3.29
N ARG A 15 14.77 -6.51 3.07
CA ARG A 15 15.37 -5.24 3.54
C ARG A 15 14.86 -4.04 2.75
N GLU A 16 14.84 -4.13 1.42
CA GLU A 16 14.33 -3.07 0.54
C GLU A 16 12.86 -2.75 0.87
N LEU A 17 12.03 -3.77 1.16
CA LEU A 17 10.64 -3.59 1.56
C LEU A 17 10.51 -2.77 2.84
N ARG A 18 11.36 -3.04 3.85
CA ARG A 18 11.38 -2.27 5.09
C ARG A 18 11.84 -0.83 4.89
N VAL A 19 12.85 -0.63 4.05
CA VAL A 19 13.31 0.72 3.68
C VAL A 19 12.18 1.50 2.99
N ALA A 20 11.50 0.89 2.02
CA ALA A 20 10.38 1.51 1.31
C ALA A 20 9.20 1.87 2.24
N MET A 21 8.89 1.00 3.21
CA MET A 21 7.93 1.34 4.26
C MET A 21 8.39 2.51 5.13
N GLY A 22 9.68 2.54 5.51
CA GLY A 22 10.29 3.61 6.31
C GLY A 22 10.28 4.97 5.59
N SER A 23 10.42 4.99 4.27
CA SER A 23 10.29 6.20 3.44
C SER A 23 8.85 6.51 3.01
N ALA A 24 7.87 5.70 3.43
CA ALA A 24 6.48 5.77 3.02
C ALA A 24 6.25 5.70 1.49
N ASP A 25 7.17 5.08 0.75
CA ASP A 25 7.07 4.86 -0.69
C ASP A 25 6.13 3.67 -0.98
N VAL A 26 4.84 3.98 -1.08
CA VAL A 26 3.78 2.98 -1.30
C VAL A 26 3.97 2.23 -2.62
N GLU A 27 4.46 2.89 -3.67
CA GLU A 27 4.64 2.27 -4.97
C GLU A 27 5.75 1.22 -4.91
N MET A 28 6.89 1.57 -4.30
CA MET A 28 7.99 0.64 -4.11
C MET A 28 7.59 -0.53 -3.21
N VAL A 29 6.84 -0.28 -2.13
CA VAL A 29 6.29 -1.35 -1.27
C VAL A 29 5.47 -2.34 -2.09
N CYS A 30 4.54 -1.86 -2.92
CA CYS A 30 3.71 -2.72 -3.76
C CYS A 30 4.53 -3.51 -4.79
N ARG A 31 5.50 -2.86 -5.45
CA ARG A 31 6.39 -3.52 -6.44
C ARG A 31 7.20 -4.64 -5.78
N ILE A 32 7.82 -4.39 -4.63
CA ILE A 32 8.64 -5.39 -3.94
C ILE A 32 7.77 -6.53 -3.41
N ALA A 33 6.62 -6.22 -2.79
CA ALA A 33 5.70 -7.22 -2.26
C ALA A 33 5.19 -8.18 -3.34
N ALA A 34 5.03 -7.72 -4.59
CA ALA A 34 4.66 -8.58 -5.72
C ALA A 34 5.79 -9.53 -6.17
N LEU A 35 7.07 -9.18 -5.93
CA LEU A 35 8.22 -9.99 -6.33
C LEU A 35 8.54 -11.12 -5.35
N ILE A 36 8.28 -10.93 -4.06
CA ILE A 36 8.63 -11.91 -3.02
C ILE A 36 7.95 -13.28 -3.25
N PRO A 37 6.63 -13.38 -3.52
CA PRO A 37 5.97 -14.66 -3.77
C PRO A 37 6.56 -15.42 -4.97
N LEU A 38 6.91 -14.71 -6.04
CA LEU A 38 7.52 -15.30 -7.24
C LEU A 38 8.87 -15.94 -6.91
N LEU A 39 9.65 -15.28 -6.05
CA LEU A 39 10.96 -15.77 -5.62
C LEU A 39 10.84 -16.98 -4.69
N ILE A 40 9.87 -16.95 -3.77
CA ILE A 40 9.57 -18.07 -2.86
C ILE A 40 9.12 -19.30 -3.66
N GLU A 41 8.24 -19.12 -4.65
CA GLU A 41 7.77 -20.24 -5.49
C GLU A 41 8.94 -20.89 -6.26
N GLY A 42 9.83 -20.08 -6.83
CA GLY A 42 11.05 -20.58 -7.47
C GLY A 42 12.01 -21.33 -6.52
N LEU A 43 12.00 -21.00 -5.22
CA LEU A 43 12.79 -21.69 -4.20
C LEU A 43 12.16 -23.02 -3.75
N ARG A 44 10.83 -23.15 -3.83
CA ARG A 44 10.10 -24.38 -3.45
C ARG A 44 10.27 -25.50 -4.46
N THR A 45 10.40 -25.18 -5.74
CA THR A 45 10.56 -26.17 -6.82
C THR A 45 11.95 -26.79 -6.91
N THR A 46 12.91 -26.29 -6.12
CA THR A 46 14.26 -26.86 -6.03
C THR A 46 14.34 -27.82 -4.83
N PRO A 47 14.40 -29.15 -5.03
CA PRO A 47 14.42 -30.12 -3.95
C PRO A 47 15.76 -30.05 -3.21
N ALA A 48 15.73 -29.46 -2.01
CA ALA A 48 16.82 -29.49 -1.04
C ALA A 48 16.21 -29.25 0.35
N GLU A 49 16.69 -29.99 1.35
CA GLU A 49 16.31 -29.69 2.74
C GLU A 49 16.63 -28.23 3.08
N PRO A 50 15.71 -27.51 3.73
CA PRO A 50 15.95 -26.12 4.11
C PRO A 50 17.01 -26.07 5.21
N THR A 51 18.16 -25.47 4.90
CA THR A 51 19.18 -25.17 5.91
C THR A 51 18.63 -24.18 6.95
N PRO A 52 19.19 -24.13 8.17
CA PRO A 52 18.80 -23.15 9.17
C PRO A 52 18.82 -21.70 8.67
N GLU A 53 19.81 -21.36 7.84
CA GLU A 53 19.95 -20.04 7.22
C GLU A 53 18.83 -19.76 6.24
N ALA A 54 18.48 -20.73 5.38
CA ALA A 54 17.36 -20.61 4.46
C ALA A 54 16.05 -20.38 5.23
N ARG A 55 15.84 -21.12 6.33
CA ARG A 55 14.68 -20.95 7.20
C ARG A 55 14.62 -19.56 7.82
N ALA A 56 15.75 -19.03 8.30
CA ALA A 56 15.82 -17.67 8.82
C ALA A 56 15.44 -16.62 7.77
N VAL A 57 15.92 -16.77 6.53
CA VAL A 57 15.55 -15.87 5.42
C VAL A 57 14.06 -15.93 5.08
N PHE A 58 13.46 -17.12 5.07
CA PHE A 58 12.01 -17.25 4.83
C PHE A 58 11.17 -16.62 5.94
N LEU A 59 11.58 -16.80 7.20
CA LEU A 59 10.91 -16.15 8.34
C LEU A 59 11.02 -14.63 8.25
N ASP A 60 12.21 -14.11 7.93
CA ASP A 60 12.44 -12.68 7.74
C ASP A 60 11.58 -12.09 6.61
N ALA A 61 11.46 -12.81 5.49
CA ALA A 61 10.60 -12.41 4.38
C ALA A 61 9.10 -12.42 4.76
N ALA A 62 8.67 -13.42 5.52
CA ALA A 62 7.29 -13.50 6.01
C ALA A 62 6.97 -12.35 6.97
N ASP A 63 7.90 -12.00 7.88
CA ASP A 63 7.76 -10.85 8.77
C ASP A 63 7.70 -9.53 8.00
N ALA A 64 8.58 -9.34 7.01
CA ALA A 64 8.57 -8.16 6.16
C ALA A 64 7.25 -8.01 5.39
N CYS A 65 6.69 -9.12 4.87
CA CYS A 65 5.40 -9.10 4.17
C CYS A 65 4.23 -8.76 5.11
N ARG A 66 4.19 -9.33 6.33
CA ARG A 66 3.17 -8.99 7.33
C ARG A 66 3.22 -7.51 7.70
N ALA A 67 4.42 -6.97 7.89
CA ALA A 67 4.60 -5.54 8.17
C ALA A 67 4.13 -4.68 6.99
N ALA A 68 4.44 -5.07 5.75
CA ALA A 68 3.98 -4.37 4.55
C ALA A 68 2.46 -4.39 4.41
N GLU A 69 1.81 -5.52 4.69
CA GLU A 69 0.35 -5.61 4.69
C GLU A 69 -0.26 -4.63 5.71
N ALA A 70 0.23 -4.65 6.96
CA ALA A 70 -0.25 -3.74 8.00
C ALA A 70 -0.04 -2.26 7.61
N PHE A 71 1.12 -1.93 7.04
CA PHE A 71 1.42 -0.60 6.51
C PHE A 71 0.42 -0.19 5.41
N LEU A 72 0.19 -1.04 4.41
CA LEU A 72 -0.73 -0.75 3.30
C LEU A 72 -2.17 -0.60 3.79
N GLN A 73 -2.63 -1.46 4.71
CA GLN A 73 -3.95 -1.34 5.33
C GLN A 73 -4.11 0.00 6.06
N ALA A 74 -3.09 0.44 6.82
CA ALA A 74 -3.11 1.74 7.48
C ALA A 74 -3.20 2.89 6.47
N ARG A 75 -2.41 2.84 5.39
CA ARG A 75 -2.46 3.84 4.30
C ARG A 75 -3.83 3.88 3.62
N LEU A 76 -4.42 2.73 3.33
CA LEU A 76 -5.75 2.63 2.73
C LEU A 76 -6.84 3.27 3.62
N ARG A 77 -6.79 3.04 4.94
CA ARG A 77 -7.73 3.68 5.87
C ARG A 77 -7.62 5.21 5.85
N VAL A 78 -6.39 5.75 5.85
CA VAL A 78 -6.15 7.20 5.77
C VAL A 78 -6.65 7.77 4.44
N THR A 79 -6.39 7.08 3.33
CA THR A 79 -6.86 7.47 2.00
C THR A 79 -8.38 7.46 1.92
N ALA A 80 -9.04 6.42 2.42
CA ALA A 80 -10.49 6.31 2.44
C ALA A 80 -11.14 7.46 3.24
N SER A 81 -10.62 7.74 4.44
CA SER A 81 -11.08 8.87 5.27
C SER A 81 -10.90 10.21 4.55
N SER A 82 -9.79 10.40 3.86
CA SER A 82 -9.52 11.63 3.10
C SER A 82 -10.47 11.80 1.92
N LEU A 83 -10.74 10.74 1.16
CA LEU A 83 -11.74 10.74 0.08
C LEU A 83 -13.15 11.04 0.60
N GLN A 84 -13.52 10.49 1.75
CA GLN A 84 -14.80 10.78 2.39
C GLN A 84 -14.94 12.27 2.75
N ARG A 85 -13.90 12.87 3.35
CA ARG A 85 -13.87 14.31 3.68
C ARG A 85 -13.98 15.17 2.42
N ILE A 86 -13.26 14.83 1.36
CA ILE A 86 -13.33 15.55 0.07
C ILE A 86 -14.76 15.46 -0.50
N SER A 87 -15.37 14.28 -0.49
CA SER A 87 -16.73 14.06 -0.95
C SER A 87 -17.76 14.90 -0.17
N GLN A 88 -17.63 14.93 1.16
CA GLN A 88 -18.45 15.78 2.04
C GLN A 88 -18.26 17.27 1.73
N GLY A 89 -17.02 17.73 1.60
CA GLY A 89 -16.69 19.11 1.23
C GLY A 89 -17.31 19.51 -0.11
N ARG A 90 -17.19 18.65 -1.14
CA ARG A 90 -17.83 18.87 -2.45
C ARG A 90 -19.35 19.01 -2.32
N ARG A 91 -20.01 18.14 -1.54
CA ARG A 91 -21.46 18.25 -1.30
C ARG A 91 -21.84 19.56 -0.61
N ALA A 92 -21.07 19.98 0.40
CA ALA A 92 -21.31 21.24 1.11
C ALA A 92 -21.19 22.45 0.18
N VAL A 93 -20.14 22.49 -0.65
CA VAL A 93 -19.95 23.54 -1.66
C VAL A 93 -21.10 23.59 -2.65
N HIS A 94 -21.54 22.43 -3.19
CA HIS A 94 -22.69 22.38 -4.10
C HIS A 94 -24.01 22.79 -3.44
N ALA A 95 -24.21 22.49 -2.16
CA ALA A 95 -25.39 22.92 -1.41
C ALA A 95 -25.40 24.44 -1.18
N TYR A 96 -24.24 25.01 -0.82
CA TYR A 96 -24.07 26.45 -0.66
C TYR A 96 -24.31 27.20 -1.98
N ALA A 97 -23.69 26.75 -3.07
CA ALA A 97 -23.88 27.33 -4.40
C ALA A 97 -25.36 27.31 -4.83
N ARG A 98 -26.08 26.20 -4.59
CA ARG A 98 -27.52 26.14 -4.88
C ARG A 98 -28.34 27.15 -4.06
N ARG A 99 -28.01 27.35 -2.78
CA ARG A 99 -28.69 28.34 -1.92
C ARG A 99 -28.44 29.77 -2.37
N THR A 100 -27.21 30.13 -2.73
CA THR A 100 -26.89 31.49 -3.22
C THR A 100 -27.55 31.78 -4.56
N THR A 101 -27.60 30.80 -5.48
CA THR A 101 -28.27 30.98 -6.79
C THR A 101 -29.80 31.01 -6.68
N SER A 102 -30.40 30.33 -5.70
CA SER A 102 -31.84 30.38 -5.44
C SER A 102 -32.26 31.67 -4.71
N GLY A 103 -31.41 32.19 -3.82
CA GLY A 103 -31.63 33.49 -3.16
C GLY A 103 -31.56 34.66 -4.15
N ALA A 104 -30.66 34.60 -5.13
CA ALA A 104 -30.57 35.61 -6.19
C ALA A 104 -31.82 35.69 -7.09
N ARG A 105 -32.57 34.58 -7.25
CA ARG A 105 -33.84 34.57 -8.01
C ARG A 105 -35.04 35.09 -7.22
N LEU A 106 -34.98 35.07 -5.89
CA LEU A 106 -36.08 35.56 -5.03
C LEU A 106 -35.90 37.02 -4.59
N GLY A 107 -34.69 37.59 -4.74
CA GLY A 107 -34.41 39.01 -4.50
C GLY A 107 -34.66 39.94 -5.70
N GLY A 108 -35.11 39.42 -6.85
CA GLY A 108 -35.44 40.19 -8.05
C GLY A 108 -36.90 40.63 -8.14
N VAL A 109 -37.66 40.56 -7.04
CA VAL A 109 -39.04 41.07 -6.94
C VAL A 109 -39.07 42.16 -5.86
N THR A 110 -38.43 43.28 -6.16
CA THR A 110 -38.78 44.57 -5.55
C THR A 110 -38.91 45.55 -6.70
N GLY A 111 -40.16 45.77 -7.11
CA GLY A 111 -40.53 46.91 -7.94
C GLY A 111 -40.44 48.23 -7.19
#